data_AF-A0A2C5XTI3-F1
#
_entry.id   AF-A0A2C5XTI3-F1
#
_cell.length_a   1.000
_cell.length_b   1.000
_cell.length_c   1.000
_cell.angle_alpha   90.00
_cell.angle_beta   90.00
_cell.angle_gamma   90.00
#
_symmetry.space_group_name_H-M   'P 1'
#
loop_
_entity.id
_entity.type
_entity.pdbx_description
1 polymer ?
#
loop_
_entity_poly.entity_id
_entity_poly.type
_entity_poly.pdbx_seq_one_letter_code
_entity_poly.pdbx_strand_id
1 'polypeptide(L)'
;MDPSDLASHLRLLSLADVDTEAGNEIIATPIFSASICQYGSSLPDNPYTQYGLLGCDTSLVHGNIVVKGKDPRIYHNVSAPSSVFICGSQGSGKSHTLSCLLENCLLPSEANVLPRPLTGIVFHYDTFISDTAGSPCEAAYLSSHKDIAVRVLCPPTNVVQIKRIYSSLSNVVVEELRIDEADLDTRRMLDLMAVSSSQGGSMPLYLHVVTRILRDLRVVQQSNDSSFNYKGFKQALALTELTVAQSNPLQQRLETLESFMVKRQVETAKVAWNKHKASTPSARQGNSWTPKPGQLTIVDLSCPCVTAESACALFNICLSLFLEQNTNIGRIVALDEAHKYMTDTAECETLTKSLLETIRLQRHLGTRVAISTQEPTISPKLLDLCSVTISSSAS
;
A
#
# COMPACT_ATOMS: atom_id res chain seq x y z
N MET A 1 -2.23 2.07 -55.61
CA MET A 1 -2.90 2.49 -54.36
C MET A 1 -3.99 3.46 -54.75
N ASP A 2 -5.22 3.15 -54.39
CA ASP A 2 -6.38 4.01 -54.67
C ASP A 2 -6.21 5.33 -53.89
N PRO A 3 -6.29 6.51 -54.53
CA PRO A 3 -6.21 7.80 -53.85
C PRO A 3 -7.23 7.95 -52.71
N SER A 4 -8.35 7.22 -52.77
CA SER A 4 -9.37 7.22 -51.71
C SER A 4 -8.91 6.49 -50.43
N ASP A 5 -8.07 5.46 -50.55
CA ASP A 5 -7.47 4.77 -49.40
C ASP A 5 -6.44 5.66 -48.71
N LEU A 6 -5.63 6.41 -49.47
CA LEU A 6 -4.65 7.32 -48.90
C LEU A 6 -5.33 8.45 -48.11
N ALA A 7 -6.40 9.04 -48.65
CA ALA A 7 -7.15 10.07 -47.94
C ALA A 7 -7.85 9.53 -46.68
N SER A 8 -8.33 8.28 -46.72
CA SER A 8 -8.95 7.61 -45.57
C SER A 8 -7.91 7.27 -44.50
N HIS A 9 -6.75 6.74 -44.89
CA HIS A 9 -5.63 6.49 -43.98
C HIS A 9 -5.07 7.79 -43.41
N LEU A 10 -4.96 8.85 -44.20
CA LEU A 10 -4.53 10.17 -43.71
C LEU A 10 -5.55 10.83 -42.77
N ARG A 11 -6.85 10.50 -42.85
CA ARG A 11 -7.84 10.90 -41.84
C ARG A 11 -7.73 10.09 -40.54
N LEU A 12 -7.35 8.81 -40.63
CA LEU A 12 -7.03 7.99 -39.46
C LEU A 12 -5.71 8.40 -38.80
N LEU A 13 -4.79 8.98 -39.57
CA LEU A 13 -3.47 9.48 -39.14
C LEU A 13 -3.46 10.99 -38.90
N SER A 14 -4.51 11.74 -39.27
CA SER A 14 -4.59 13.16 -39.00
C SER A 14 -4.84 13.32 -37.50
N LEU A 15 -3.75 13.54 -36.77
CA LEU A 15 -3.75 14.03 -35.42
C LEU A 15 -4.46 15.39 -35.43
N ALA A 16 -5.77 15.39 -35.21
CA ALA A 16 -6.51 16.55 -34.72
C ALA A 16 -6.11 16.87 -33.25
N ASP A 17 -4.94 16.39 -32.83
CA ASP A 17 -4.54 16.18 -31.45
C ASP A 17 -3.61 17.24 -30.89
N VAL A 18 -3.38 18.36 -31.59
CA VAL A 18 -2.55 19.44 -31.00
C VAL A 18 -3.22 20.02 -29.74
N ASP A 19 -4.55 20.12 -29.73
CA ASP A 19 -5.32 20.50 -28.53
C ASP A 19 -5.52 19.34 -27.55
N THR A 20 -5.57 18.09 -28.03
CA THR A 20 -5.74 16.88 -27.21
C THR A 20 -4.45 16.45 -26.51
N GLU A 21 -3.26 16.69 -27.09
CA GLU A 21 -1.95 16.45 -26.47
C GLU A 21 -1.74 17.42 -25.30
N ALA A 22 -2.00 18.71 -25.50
CA ALA A 22 -1.96 19.70 -24.42
C ALA A 22 -2.96 19.36 -23.30
N GLY A 23 -4.18 18.94 -23.65
CA GLY A 23 -5.16 18.45 -22.67
C GLY A 23 -4.68 17.22 -21.91
N ASN A 24 -4.14 16.21 -22.60
CA ASN A 24 -3.66 14.96 -22.00
C ASN A 24 -2.43 15.16 -21.09
N GLU A 25 -1.49 16.03 -21.48
CA GLU A 25 -0.35 16.42 -20.64
C GLU A 25 -0.81 17.09 -19.33
N ILE A 26 -1.78 18.00 -19.44
CA ILE A 26 -2.37 18.72 -18.29
C ILE A 26 -3.11 17.74 -17.36
N ILE A 27 -3.91 16.80 -17.91
CA ILE A 27 -4.65 15.78 -17.14
C ILE A 27 -3.72 14.93 -16.28
N ALA A 28 -2.58 14.52 -16.82
CA ALA A 28 -1.64 13.63 -16.15
C ALA A 28 -0.67 14.34 -15.19
N THR A 29 -0.65 15.67 -15.19
CA THR A 29 0.30 16.45 -14.38
C THR A 29 -0.01 16.30 -12.88
N PRO A 30 0.93 15.79 -12.06
CA PRO A 30 0.67 15.49 -10.65
C PRO A 30 0.61 16.73 -9.74
N ILE A 31 1.32 17.80 -10.09
CA ILE A 31 1.32 19.08 -9.36
C ILE A 31 1.18 20.22 -10.35
N PHE A 32 0.26 21.15 -10.08
CA PHE A 32 0.02 22.29 -10.95
C PHE A 32 -0.27 23.58 -10.16
N SER A 33 -0.01 24.72 -10.77
CA SER A 33 -0.30 26.04 -10.19
C SER A 33 -1.75 26.46 -10.41
N ALA A 34 -2.21 27.44 -9.65
CA ALA A 34 -3.53 28.05 -9.85
C ALA A 34 -3.75 28.61 -11.26
N SER A 35 -2.72 29.15 -11.91
CA SER A 35 -2.82 29.63 -13.29
C SER A 35 -3.11 28.48 -14.27
N ILE A 36 -2.46 27.33 -14.09
CA ILE A 36 -2.72 26.12 -14.89
C ILE A 36 -4.12 25.57 -14.61
N CYS A 37 -4.57 25.61 -13.35
CA CYS A 37 -5.93 25.22 -12.97
C CYS A 37 -7.00 26.08 -13.69
N GLN A 38 -6.81 27.40 -13.71
CA GLN A 38 -7.69 28.35 -14.39
C GLN A 38 -7.71 28.12 -15.90
N TYR A 39 -6.53 27.89 -16.51
CA TYR A 39 -6.42 27.55 -17.92
C TYR A 39 -7.12 26.22 -18.23
N GLY A 40 -6.88 25.17 -17.43
CA GLY A 40 -7.55 23.88 -17.58
C GLY A 40 -9.07 23.99 -17.48
N SER A 41 -9.57 24.82 -16.56
CA SER A 41 -11.01 25.08 -16.41
C SER A 41 -11.64 25.80 -17.61
N SER A 42 -10.83 26.46 -18.45
CA SER A 42 -11.28 27.10 -19.69
C SER A 42 -11.32 26.14 -20.89
N LEU A 43 -10.73 24.94 -20.77
CA LEU A 43 -10.78 23.91 -21.81
C LEU A 43 -12.14 23.19 -21.82
N PRO A 44 -12.60 22.68 -22.98
CA PRO A 44 -13.92 22.06 -23.11
C PRO A 44 -14.14 20.84 -22.21
N ASP A 45 -13.10 20.02 -21.98
CA ASP A 45 -13.20 18.73 -21.28
C ASP A 45 -12.85 18.78 -19.78
N ASN A 46 -12.61 19.98 -19.22
CA ASN A 46 -12.12 20.23 -17.85
C ASN A 46 -11.22 19.09 -17.26
N PRO A 47 -9.90 19.17 -17.47
CA PRO A 47 -8.97 18.08 -17.18
C PRO A 47 -8.83 17.75 -15.68
N TYR A 48 -9.16 18.69 -14.78
CA TYR A 48 -8.95 18.55 -13.34
C TYR A 48 -10.25 18.31 -12.58
N THR A 49 -10.71 17.06 -12.59
CA THR A 49 -11.97 16.68 -11.92
C THR A 49 -11.86 16.54 -10.39
N GLN A 50 -10.65 16.26 -9.89
CA GLN A 50 -10.31 16.12 -8.48
C GLN A 50 -8.89 16.60 -8.21
N TYR A 51 -8.72 17.51 -7.25
CA TYR A 51 -7.43 18.07 -6.85
C TYR A 51 -7.54 18.73 -5.47
N GLY A 52 -6.42 18.91 -4.77
CA GLY A 52 -6.40 19.56 -3.47
C GLY A 52 -5.19 20.47 -3.27
N LEU A 53 -5.33 21.46 -2.40
CA LEU A 53 -4.28 22.42 -2.09
C LEU A 53 -3.09 21.68 -1.45
N LEU A 54 -1.90 21.91 -1.99
CA LEU A 54 -0.65 21.35 -1.46
C LEU A 54 0.19 22.42 -0.75
N GLY A 55 0.18 23.65 -1.25
CA GLY A 55 0.96 24.73 -0.69
C GLY A 55 0.87 26.01 -1.52
N CYS A 56 1.88 26.86 -1.40
CA CYS A 56 1.98 28.09 -2.17
C CYS A 56 3.42 28.39 -2.59
N ASP A 57 3.56 29.13 -3.69
CA ASP A 57 4.83 29.70 -4.14
C ASP A 57 5.22 30.87 -3.22
N THR A 58 6.25 30.65 -2.42
CA THR A 58 6.75 31.63 -1.45
C THR A 58 7.36 32.87 -2.11
N SER A 59 7.79 32.80 -3.37
CA SER A 59 8.28 33.98 -4.11
C SER A 59 7.16 35.00 -4.40
N LEU A 60 5.91 34.54 -4.36
CA LEU A 60 4.71 35.34 -4.61
C LEU A 60 4.00 35.75 -3.31
N VAL A 61 4.54 35.37 -2.15
CA VAL A 61 3.95 35.60 -0.83
C VAL A 61 4.96 36.30 0.08
N HIS A 62 4.63 37.51 0.52
CA HIS A 62 5.44 38.26 1.50
C HIS A 62 4.63 38.41 2.80
N GLY A 63 4.84 37.50 3.74
CA GLY A 63 3.99 37.39 4.94
C GLY A 63 2.56 36.98 4.56
N ASN A 64 1.56 37.79 4.94
CA ASN A 64 0.16 37.56 4.55
C ASN A 64 -0.25 38.31 3.27
N ILE A 65 0.68 38.93 2.56
CA ILE A 65 0.41 39.75 1.38
C ILE A 65 0.85 38.99 0.13
N VAL A 66 -0.12 38.72 -0.76
CA VAL A 66 0.11 38.10 -2.06
C VAL A 66 0.48 39.18 -3.08
N VAL A 67 1.47 38.91 -3.94
CA VAL A 67 1.83 39.79 -5.05
C VAL A 67 0.59 40.02 -5.94
N LYS A 68 0.26 41.30 -6.16
CA LYS A 68 -0.97 41.71 -6.85
C LYS A 68 -1.05 41.09 -8.25
N GLY A 69 -2.14 40.37 -8.53
CA GLY A 69 -2.43 39.80 -9.86
C GLY A 69 -1.85 38.42 -10.13
N LYS A 70 -1.21 37.76 -9.16
CA LYS A 70 -0.79 36.35 -9.28
C LYS A 70 -1.35 35.51 -8.14
N ASP A 71 -1.87 34.33 -8.47
CA ASP A 71 -2.35 33.36 -7.49
C ASP A 71 -1.21 32.38 -7.14
N PRO A 72 -0.73 32.37 -5.88
CA PRO A 72 0.46 31.61 -5.49
C PRO A 72 0.15 30.14 -5.21
N ARG A 73 -1.12 29.72 -5.24
CA ARG A 73 -1.52 28.38 -4.81
C ARG A 73 -0.99 27.29 -5.74
N ILE A 74 -0.52 26.21 -5.11
CA ILE A 74 -0.04 25.00 -5.76
C ILE A 74 -0.96 23.85 -5.33
N TYR A 75 -1.41 23.06 -6.29
CA TYR A 75 -2.35 21.97 -6.09
C TYR A 75 -1.73 20.62 -6.44
N HIS A 76 -2.17 19.59 -5.72
CA HIS A 76 -1.94 18.19 -6.02
C HIS A 76 -3.11 17.63 -6.83
N ASN A 77 -2.81 17.04 -7.99
CA ASN A 77 -3.79 16.38 -8.84
C ASN A 77 -4.16 15.02 -8.25
N VAL A 78 -5.38 14.91 -7.75
CA VAL A 78 -5.91 13.67 -7.19
C VAL A 78 -6.59 12.84 -8.27
N SER A 79 -6.87 13.38 -9.45
CA SER A 79 -7.52 12.64 -10.55
C SER A 79 -6.56 11.67 -11.22
N ALA A 80 -5.32 12.11 -11.45
CA ALA A 80 -4.29 11.30 -12.07
C ALA A 80 -3.57 10.40 -11.05
N PRO A 81 -3.39 9.10 -11.33
CA PRO A 81 -2.48 8.25 -10.59
C PRO A 81 -1.05 8.79 -10.64
N SER A 82 -0.45 8.99 -9.47
CA SER A 82 0.87 9.59 -9.30
C SER A 82 1.64 8.90 -8.17
N SER A 83 2.97 9.03 -8.24
CA SER A 83 3.90 8.56 -7.23
C SER A 83 4.65 9.77 -6.63
N VAL A 84 4.65 9.90 -5.30
CA VAL A 84 5.27 11.01 -4.57
C VAL A 84 6.30 10.47 -3.58
N PHE A 85 7.52 10.96 -3.68
CA PHE A 85 8.61 10.67 -2.74
C PHE A 85 8.84 11.88 -1.84
N ILE A 86 8.74 11.71 -0.53
CA ILE A 86 8.92 12.76 0.48
C ILE A 86 10.18 12.43 1.26
N CYS A 87 11.17 13.31 1.21
CA CYS A 87 12.43 13.16 1.95
C CYS A 87 12.73 14.38 2.82
N GLY A 88 13.43 14.18 3.94
CA GLY A 88 13.72 15.25 4.89
C GLY A 88 14.19 14.77 6.25
N SER A 89 14.90 15.61 6.99
CA SER A 89 15.38 15.28 8.34
C SER A 89 14.21 15.00 9.31
N GLN A 90 14.48 14.33 10.43
CA GLN A 90 13.48 14.18 11.48
C GLN A 90 12.94 15.56 11.91
N GLY A 91 11.62 15.68 12.08
CA GLY A 91 10.97 16.95 12.45
C GLY A 91 10.83 17.98 11.31
N SER A 92 11.25 17.68 10.09
CA SER A 92 11.15 18.63 8.97
C SER A 92 9.72 18.87 8.45
N GLY A 93 8.74 18.06 8.88
CA GLY A 93 7.36 18.12 8.41
C GLY A 93 6.99 17.11 7.32
N LYS A 94 7.77 16.04 7.11
CA LYS A 94 7.46 14.98 6.13
C LYS A 94 6.08 14.35 6.35
N SER A 95 5.81 13.93 7.58
CA SER A 95 4.57 13.27 7.99
C SER A 95 3.37 14.21 7.89
N HIS A 96 3.58 15.52 8.08
CA HIS A 96 2.59 16.55 7.78
C HIS A 96 2.28 16.59 6.28
N THR A 97 3.30 16.69 5.41
CA THR A 97 3.11 16.63 3.95
C THR A 97 2.41 15.35 3.50
N LEU A 98 2.79 14.19 4.05
CA LEU A 98 2.13 12.91 3.79
C LEU A 98 0.65 12.96 4.19
N SER A 99 0.36 13.51 5.37
CA SER A 99 -1.02 13.69 5.86
C SER A 99 -1.83 14.63 4.98
N CYS A 100 -1.24 15.73 4.47
CA CYS A 100 -1.91 16.62 3.51
C CYS A 100 -2.24 15.91 2.19
N LEU A 101 -1.34 15.06 1.67
CA LEU A 101 -1.63 14.26 0.48
C LEU A 101 -2.76 13.26 0.73
N LEU A 102 -2.74 12.60 1.89
CA LEU A 102 -3.80 11.67 2.32
C LEU A 102 -5.13 12.40 2.49
N GLU A 103 -5.15 13.56 3.16
CA GLU A 103 -6.35 14.40 3.36
C GLU A 103 -6.97 14.78 2.01
N ASN A 104 -6.16 15.27 1.06
CA ASN A 104 -6.61 15.61 -0.29
C ASN A 104 -7.18 14.40 -1.07
N CYS A 105 -6.83 13.18 -0.69
CA CYS A 105 -7.35 11.96 -1.31
C CYS A 105 -8.59 11.40 -0.59
N LEU A 106 -8.78 11.68 0.69
CA LEU A 106 -9.75 10.97 1.54
C LEU A 106 -10.92 11.84 1.99
N LEU A 107 -10.74 13.16 2.08
CA LEU A 107 -11.71 14.05 2.70
C LEU A 107 -12.05 15.22 1.77
N PRO A 108 -13.32 15.35 1.34
CA PRO A 108 -13.79 16.57 0.73
C PRO A 108 -13.73 17.72 1.74
N SER A 109 -13.05 18.81 1.40
CA SER A 109 -12.90 19.98 2.27
C SER A 109 -12.86 21.28 1.46
N GLU A 110 -12.84 22.42 2.14
CA GLU A 110 -12.67 23.73 1.48
C GLU A 110 -11.33 23.87 0.74
N ALA A 111 -10.35 23.03 1.07
CA ALA A 111 -9.03 23.02 0.45
C ALA A 111 -8.96 22.20 -0.83
N ASN A 112 -10.03 21.49 -1.23
CA ASN A 112 -9.99 20.60 -2.39
C ASN A 112 -11.32 20.51 -3.17
N VAL A 113 -11.23 19.90 -4.35
CA VAL A 113 -12.35 19.41 -5.13
C VAL A 113 -12.21 17.89 -5.15
N LEU A 114 -13.05 17.19 -4.38
CA LEU A 114 -12.98 15.73 -4.24
C LEU A 114 -14.38 15.08 -4.31
N PRO A 115 -14.98 14.98 -5.51
CA PRO A 115 -16.31 14.39 -5.67
C PRO A 115 -16.36 12.88 -5.35
N ARG A 116 -15.21 12.18 -5.49
CA ARG A 116 -15.08 10.75 -5.18
C ARG A 116 -13.88 10.52 -4.27
N PRO A 117 -14.08 10.49 -2.95
CA PRO A 117 -13.04 10.13 -2.00
C PRO A 117 -12.43 8.76 -2.30
N LEU A 118 -11.11 8.66 -2.16
CA LEU A 118 -10.36 7.43 -2.34
C LEU A 118 -10.44 6.56 -1.08
N THR A 119 -9.90 5.36 -1.16
CA THR A 119 -9.54 4.55 0.01
C THR A 119 -8.02 4.56 0.19
N GLY A 120 -7.55 4.64 1.43
CA GLY A 120 -6.15 4.75 1.76
C GLY A 120 -5.64 3.56 2.57
N ILE A 121 -4.40 3.16 2.32
CA ILE A 121 -3.63 2.29 3.21
C ILE A 121 -2.30 2.95 3.58
N VAL A 122 -1.93 2.93 4.86
CA VAL A 122 -0.63 3.44 5.36
C VAL A 122 0.11 2.29 6.02
N PHE A 123 1.37 2.08 5.64
CA PHE A 123 2.29 1.18 6.32
C PHE A 123 3.16 1.96 7.29
N HIS A 124 3.08 1.62 8.57
CA HIS A 124 3.82 2.27 9.64
C HIS A 124 4.51 1.21 10.51
N TYR A 125 5.79 1.43 10.77
CA TYR A 125 6.60 0.59 11.65
C TYR A 125 7.60 1.46 12.40
N ASP A 126 7.55 1.38 13.71
CA ASP A 126 8.48 2.04 14.62
C ASP A 126 9.14 1.03 15.56
N THR A 127 10.44 1.21 15.77
CA THR A 127 11.26 0.42 16.69
C THR A 127 11.24 1.00 18.11
N PHE A 128 10.86 2.27 18.27
CA PHE A 128 10.83 2.97 19.57
C PHE A 128 9.47 2.87 20.27
N ILE A 129 8.90 1.66 20.33
CA ILE A 129 7.73 1.39 21.16
C ILE A 129 8.17 0.60 22.38
N SER A 130 7.95 1.18 23.57
CA SER A 130 8.09 0.48 24.84
C SER A 130 6.72 0.23 25.46
N ASP A 131 6.66 -0.62 26.47
CA ASP A 131 5.41 -0.90 27.19
C ASP A 131 4.78 0.32 27.87
N THR A 132 5.52 1.44 27.93
CA THR A 132 5.12 2.68 28.61
C THR A 132 5.14 3.91 27.71
N ALA A 133 5.66 3.82 26.48
CA ALA A 133 5.79 4.95 25.58
C ALA A 133 5.68 4.54 24.11
N GLY A 134 4.96 5.35 23.33
CA GLY A 134 4.82 5.23 21.89
C GLY A 134 3.95 6.37 21.37
N SER A 135 4.12 6.72 20.10
CA SER A 135 3.28 7.71 19.41
C SER A 135 2.45 7.00 18.35
N PRO A 136 1.17 7.40 18.14
CA PRO A 136 0.42 6.90 17.02
C PRO A 136 1.07 7.35 15.70
N CYS A 137 0.90 6.58 14.63
CA CYS A 137 1.19 7.05 13.28
C CYS A 137 0.52 8.41 13.05
N GLU A 138 1.26 9.40 12.56
CA GLU A 138 0.75 10.77 12.42
C GLU A 138 -0.47 10.86 11.49
N ALA A 139 -0.53 10.01 10.46
CA ALA A 139 -1.68 9.94 9.56
C ALA A 139 -2.99 9.57 10.30
N ALA A 140 -2.92 9.02 11.51
CA ALA A 140 -4.09 8.73 12.33
C ALA A 140 -4.79 9.98 12.84
N TYR A 141 -4.11 11.13 12.93
CA TYR A 141 -4.73 12.41 13.31
C TYR A 141 -5.77 12.89 12.30
N LEU A 142 -5.80 12.34 11.09
CA LEU A 142 -6.90 12.55 10.13
C LEU A 142 -8.26 12.09 10.70
N SER A 143 -8.27 11.19 11.69
CA SER A 143 -9.48 10.82 12.45
C SER A 143 -10.12 11.97 13.23
N SER A 144 -9.44 13.13 13.34
CA SER A 144 -10.03 14.35 13.91
C SER A 144 -11.24 14.84 13.12
N HIS A 145 -11.31 14.54 11.82
CA HIS A 145 -12.49 14.81 10.99
C HIS A 145 -13.47 13.64 11.01
N LYS A 146 -14.77 13.92 11.16
CA LYS A 146 -15.81 12.89 11.31
C LYS A 146 -16.02 12.04 10.05
N ASP A 147 -15.76 12.63 8.90
CA ASP A 147 -15.97 11.98 7.60
C ASP A 147 -14.80 11.07 7.17
N ILE A 148 -13.70 11.04 7.93
CA ILE A 148 -12.61 10.09 7.70
C ILE A 148 -12.73 8.94 8.72
N ALA A 149 -12.98 7.74 8.22
CA ALA A 149 -12.96 6.53 9.05
C ALA A 149 -11.54 5.98 9.13
N VAL A 150 -10.89 6.05 10.28
CA VAL A 150 -9.55 5.49 10.49
C VAL A 150 -9.65 4.12 11.16
N ARG A 151 -9.06 3.12 10.54
CA ARG A 151 -8.92 1.76 11.09
C ARG A 151 -7.44 1.42 11.20
N VAL A 152 -7.03 0.91 12.35
CA VAL A 152 -5.65 0.49 12.62
C VAL A 152 -5.61 -1.02 12.74
N LEU A 153 -4.80 -1.67 11.90
CA LEU A 153 -4.48 -3.09 11.96
C LEU A 153 -3.12 -3.27 12.63
N CYS A 154 -3.10 -4.01 13.73
CA CYS A 154 -1.88 -4.20 14.51
C CYS A 154 -1.56 -5.67 14.80
N PRO A 155 -0.33 -6.00 15.20
CA PRO A 155 0.03 -7.35 15.58
C PRO A 155 -0.82 -7.87 16.74
N PRO A 156 -1.25 -9.15 16.70
CA PRO A 156 -1.92 -9.80 17.84
C PRO A 156 -1.17 -9.63 19.17
N THR A 157 0.15 -9.62 19.10
CA THR A 157 1.06 -9.55 20.24
C THR A 157 1.11 -8.18 20.90
N ASN A 158 0.64 -7.10 20.25
CA ASN A 158 0.73 -5.73 20.77
C ASN A 158 -0.60 -4.94 20.78
N VAL A 159 -1.74 -5.61 20.59
CA VAL A 159 -3.05 -4.94 20.44
C VAL A 159 -3.43 -4.07 21.63
N VAL A 160 -3.10 -4.49 22.86
CA VAL A 160 -3.46 -3.74 24.08
C VAL A 160 -2.72 -2.41 24.13
N GLN A 161 -1.43 -2.40 23.79
CA GLN A 161 -0.63 -1.18 23.79
C GLN A 161 -1.04 -0.26 22.63
N ILE A 162 -1.22 -0.79 21.42
CA ILE A 162 -1.69 0.01 20.28
C ILE A 162 -3.06 0.64 20.59
N LYS A 163 -3.99 -0.10 21.19
CA LYS A 163 -5.26 0.47 21.66
C LYS A 163 -5.09 1.62 22.65
N ARG A 164 -4.09 1.56 23.53
CA ARG A 164 -3.78 2.67 24.45
C ARG A 164 -3.17 3.86 23.73
N ILE A 165 -2.20 3.63 22.84
CA ILE A 165 -1.53 4.68 22.05
C ILE A 165 -2.55 5.49 21.23
N TYR A 166 -3.51 4.79 20.61
CA TYR A 166 -4.54 5.41 19.77
C TYR A 166 -5.79 5.85 20.53
N SER A 167 -5.88 5.61 21.85
CA SER A 167 -7.09 5.88 22.64
C SER A 167 -7.47 7.36 22.73
N SER A 168 -6.52 8.27 22.50
CA SER A 168 -6.76 9.71 22.47
C SER A 168 -7.52 10.17 21.22
N LEU A 169 -7.63 9.31 20.20
CA LEU A 169 -8.26 9.62 18.92
C LEU A 169 -9.68 9.04 18.86
N SER A 170 -10.69 9.91 18.78
CA SER A 170 -12.09 9.51 18.93
C SER A 170 -12.67 8.69 17.78
N ASN A 171 -12.11 8.78 16.57
CA ASN A 171 -12.63 8.11 15.36
C ASN A 171 -11.65 7.07 14.81
N VAL A 172 -10.95 6.37 15.72
CA VAL A 172 -10.03 5.28 15.38
C VAL A 172 -10.55 3.96 15.90
N VAL A 173 -10.61 2.97 15.02
CA VAL A 173 -10.92 1.57 15.38
C VAL A 173 -9.66 0.73 15.28
N VAL A 174 -9.19 0.19 16.39
CA VAL A 174 -8.03 -0.72 16.42
C VAL A 174 -8.49 -2.18 16.40
N GLU A 175 -8.02 -2.92 15.41
CA GLU A 175 -8.27 -4.33 15.20
C GLU A 175 -6.96 -5.11 15.10
N GLU A 176 -7.02 -6.39 15.46
CA GLU A 176 -5.89 -7.27 15.25
C GLU A 176 -5.77 -7.65 13.78
N LEU A 177 -4.54 -7.66 13.25
CA LEU A 177 -4.25 -8.20 11.93
C LEU A 177 -4.44 -9.71 11.97
N ARG A 178 -5.38 -10.20 11.16
CA ARG A 178 -5.81 -11.58 10.97
C ARG A 178 -6.04 -11.86 9.50
N ILE A 179 -5.19 -12.73 8.97
CA ILE A 179 -5.24 -13.23 7.60
C ILE A 179 -6.10 -14.50 7.59
N ASP A 180 -7.13 -14.52 6.75
CA ASP A 180 -7.92 -15.72 6.52
C ASP A 180 -7.17 -16.67 5.57
N GLU A 181 -7.30 -17.98 5.72
CA GLU A 181 -6.71 -18.92 4.76
C GLU A 181 -7.20 -18.68 3.32
N ALA A 182 -8.41 -18.14 3.15
CA ALA A 182 -8.95 -17.78 1.84
C ALA A 182 -8.25 -16.58 1.18
N ASP A 183 -7.52 -15.79 1.96
CA ASP A 183 -6.71 -14.65 1.51
C ASP A 183 -5.26 -15.08 1.18
N LEU A 184 -4.88 -16.32 1.50
CA LEU A 184 -3.59 -16.88 1.11
C LEU A 184 -3.69 -17.46 -0.29
N ASP A 185 -2.64 -17.26 -1.09
CA ASP A 185 -2.48 -17.90 -2.39
C ASP A 185 -1.04 -18.39 -2.57
N THR A 186 -0.76 -18.99 -3.72
CA THR A 186 0.59 -19.48 -4.03
C THR A 186 1.64 -18.37 -3.96
N ARG A 187 1.35 -17.14 -4.42
CA ARG A 187 2.31 -16.04 -4.43
C ARG A 187 2.59 -15.57 -3.01
N ARG A 188 1.56 -15.29 -2.21
CA ARG A 188 1.68 -14.85 -0.80
C ARG A 188 2.36 -15.89 0.07
N MET A 189 2.03 -17.17 -0.14
CA MET A 189 2.72 -18.27 0.55
C MET A 189 4.19 -18.32 0.16
N LEU A 190 4.53 -18.13 -1.13
CA LEU A 190 5.92 -18.08 -1.55
C LEU A 190 6.63 -16.84 -1.00
N ASP A 191 6.04 -15.65 -1.07
CA ASP A 191 6.63 -14.40 -0.57
C ASP A 191 6.94 -14.46 0.94
N LEU A 192 6.12 -15.17 1.72
CA LEU A 192 6.36 -15.42 3.14
C LEU A 192 7.49 -16.42 3.43
N MET A 193 7.67 -17.38 2.53
CA MET A 193 8.61 -18.50 2.68
C MET A 193 9.93 -18.27 1.94
N ALA A 194 9.95 -17.37 0.95
CA ALA A 194 11.07 -17.08 0.08
C ALA A 194 11.98 -16.05 0.72
N VAL A 195 12.99 -16.55 1.42
CA VAL A 195 14.13 -15.74 1.88
C VAL A 195 15.29 -16.05 0.96
N SER A 196 15.79 -15.06 0.21
CA SER A 196 17.18 -15.11 -0.27
C SER A 196 18.08 -14.86 0.93
N SER A 197 19.04 -15.73 1.18
CA SER A 197 20.10 -15.38 2.13
C SER A 197 20.83 -14.15 1.59
N SER A 198 21.04 -13.16 2.45
CA SER A 198 21.62 -11.83 2.19
C SER A 198 23.07 -11.84 1.64
N GLN A 199 23.55 -12.99 1.18
CA GLN A 199 24.85 -13.17 0.54
C GLN A 199 24.73 -14.07 -0.68
N GLY A 200 24.00 -13.65 -1.72
CA GLY A 200 24.01 -14.31 -3.04
C GLY A 200 23.72 -15.83 -3.01
N GLY A 201 23.05 -16.31 -1.96
CA GLY A 201 22.90 -17.74 -1.71
C GLY A 201 21.69 -18.27 -2.44
N SER A 202 21.88 -19.41 -3.09
CA SER A 202 20.84 -20.20 -3.73
C SER A 202 19.56 -20.27 -2.90
N MET A 203 18.41 -20.20 -3.57
CA MET A 203 17.08 -20.41 -3.01
C MET A 203 17.09 -21.54 -1.97
N PRO A 204 16.54 -21.33 -0.76
CA PRO A 204 16.54 -22.35 0.28
C PRO A 204 15.95 -23.67 -0.25
N LEU A 205 16.61 -24.78 0.05
CA LEU A 205 16.23 -26.08 -0.53
C LEU A 205 14.77 -26.47 -0.19
N TYR A 206 14.23 -26.03 0.95
CA TYR A 206 12.83 -26.26 1.32
C TYR A 206 11.85 -25.54 0.39
N LEU A 207 12.25 -24.46 -0.28
CA LEU A 207 11.36 -23.68 -1.14
C LEU A 207 10.95 -24.45 -2.39
N HIS A 208 11.80 -25.33 -2.92
CA HIS A 208 11.44 -26.22 -4.02
C HIS A 208 10.33 -27.20 -3.62
N VAL A 209 10.41 -27.71 -2.38
CA VAL A 209 9.38 -28.58 -1.82
C VAL A 209 8.07 -27.82 -1.61
N VAL A 210 8.13 -26.64 -1.01
CA VAL A 210 6.97 -25.76 -0.80
C VAL A 210 6.32 -25.41 -2.14
N THR A 211 7.11 -25.02 -3.14
CA THR A 211 6.61 -24.68 -4.49
C THR A 211 5.91 -25.87 -5.15
N ARG A 212 6.47 -27.07 -5.03
CA ARG A 212 5.84 -28.30 -5.54
C ARG A 212 4.49 -28.54 -4.87
N ILE A 213 4.44 -28.50 -3.54
CA ILE A 213 3.20 -28.71 -2.78
C ILE A 213 2.16 -27.66 -3.16
N LEU A 214 2.53 -26.38 -3.23
CA LEU A 214 1.62 -25.30 -3.60
C LEU A 214 1.08 -25.46 -5.03
N ARG A 215 1.90 -25.98 -5.96
CA ARG A 215 1.46 -26.29 -7.32
C ARG A 215 0.43 -27.40 -7.34
N ASP A 216 0.66 -28.49 -6.61
CA ASP A 216 -0.26 -29.62 -6.54
C ASP A 216 -1.60 -29.20 -5.92
N LEU A 217 -1.54 -28.42 -4.83
CA LEU A 217 -2.75 -27.85 -4.22
C LEU A 217 -3.48 -26.88 -5.15
N ARG A 218 -2.76 -26.12 -5.98
CA ARG A 218 -3.37 -25.20 -6.95
C ARG A 218 -4.16 -25.96 -8.03
N VAL A 219 -3.68 -27.12 -8.48
CA VAL A 219 -4.42 -27.97 -9.43
C VAL A 219 -5.72 -28.48 -8.82
N VAL A 220 -5.69 -28.88 -7.54
CA VAL A 220 -6.89 -29.31 -6.81
C VAL A 220 -7.88 -28.16 -6.60
N GLN A 221 -7.39 -26.95 -6.27
CA GLN A 221 -8.22 -25.76 -6.12
C GLN A 221 -8.95 -25.40 -7.41
N GLN A 222 -8.27 -25.45 -8.56
CA GLN A 222 -8.87 -25.17 -9.86
C GLN A 222 -9.97 -26.16 -10.22
N SER A 223 -9.80 -27.43 -9.84
CA SER A 223 -10.77 -28.48 -10.13
C SER A 223 -12.04 -28.35 -9.28
N ASN A 224 -11.90 -27.83 -8.05
CA ASN A 224 -12.99 -27.75 -7.07
C ASN A 224 -13.57 -26.34 -6.88
N ASP A 225 -13.07 -25.34 -7.62
CA ASP A 225 -13.37 -23.91 -7.44
C ASP A 225 -13.31 -23.46 -5.97
N SER A 226 -12.27 -23.91 -5.26
CA SER A 226 -12.10 -23.69 -3.83
C SER A 226 -10.97 -22.70 -3.53
N SER A 227 -11.07 -21.99 -2.42
CA SER A 227 -9.98 -21.15 -1.91
C SER A 227 -8.79 -21.98 -1.42
N PHE A 228 -7.70 -21.31 -1.08
CA PHE A 228 -6.55 -21.97 -0.47
C PHE A 228 -6.94 -22.66 0.85
N ASN A 229 -6.36 -23.84 1.08
CA ASN A 229 -6.64 -24.69 2.23
C ASN A 229 -5.34 -24.91 3.01
N TYR A 230 -5.20 -24.20 4.13
CA TYR A 230 -3.97 -24.22 4.91
C TYR A 230 -3.74 -25.57 5.59
N LYS A 231 -4.82 -26.25 6.00
CA LYS A 231 -4.76 -27.59 6.58
C LYS A 231 -4.19 -28.61 5.58
N GLY A 232 -4.66 -28.58 4.33
CA GLY A 232 -4.17 -29.44 3.26
C GLY A 232 -2.68 -29.20 2.98
N PHE A 233 -2.25 -27.95 3.03
CA PHE A 233 -0.84 -27.58 2.93
C PHE A 233 0.02 -28.15 4.08
N LYS A 234 -0.40 -28.02 5.33
CA LYS A 234 0.32 -28.61 6.49
C LYS A 234 0.38 -30.13 6.42
N GLN A 235 -0.68 -30.79 5.94
CA GLN A 235 -0.70 -32.25 5.74
C GLN A 235 0.30 -32.68 4.65
N ALA A 236 0.31 -32.00 3.50
CA ALA A 236 1.26 -32.28 2.42
C ALA A 236 2.72 -32.04 2.85
N LEU A 237 2.98 -31.02 3.66
CA LEU A 237 4.29 -30.79 4.25
C LEU A 237 4.71 -31.92 5.19
N ALA A 238 3.81 -32.40 6.05
CA ALA A 238 4.11 -33.49 6.98
C ALA A 238 4.38 -34.83 6.29
N LEU A 239 3.85 -35.04 5.08
CA LEU A 239 4.11 -36.23 4.26
C LEU A 239 5.43 -36.16 3.50
N THR A 240 6.08 -34.99 3.45
CA THR A 240 7.35 -34.84 2.73
C THR A 240 8.53 -35.01 3.70
N GLU A 241 9.51 -35.82 3.32
CA GLU A 241 10.75 -35.97 4.06
C GLU A 241 11.63 -34.72 3.89
N LEU A 242 11.57 -33.81 4.86
CA LEU A 242 12.44 -32.64 4.95
C LEU A 242 13.59 -32.93 5.91
N THR A 243 14.80 -32.48 5.57
CA THR A 243 15.93 -32.57 6.49
C THR A 243 15.75 -31.60 7.67
N VAL A 244 16.46 -31.82 8.78
CA VAL A 244 16.42 -30.90 9.95
C VAL A 244 16.84 -29.48 9.55
N ALA A 245 17.82 -29.35 8.65
CA ALA A 245 18.28 -28.07 8.13
C ALA A 245 17.24 -27.35 7.25
N GLN A 246 16.28 -28.08 6.67
CA GLN A 246 15.18 -27.52 5.87
C GLN A 246 13.93 -27.22 6.70
N SER A 247 13.63 -28.08 7.67
CA SER A 247 12.42 -27.97 8.50
C SER A 247 12.49 -26.83 9.51
N ASN A 248 13.64 -26.61 10.18
CA ASN A 248 13.75 -25.56 11.19
C ASN A 248 13.48 -24.15 10.64
N PRO A 249 14.12 -23.70 9.53
CA PRO A 249 13.84 -22.37 8.97
C PRO A 249 12.41 -22.24 8.44
N LEU A 250 11.87 -23.29 7.82
CA LEU A 250 10.49 -23.31 7.34
C LEU A 250 9.49 -23.19 8.50
N GLN A 251 9.72 -23.93 9.59
CA GLN A 251 8.85 -23.93 10.76
C GLN A 251 8.80 -22.55 11.43
N GLN A 252 9.94 -21.86 11.56
CA GLN A 252 9.97 -20.48 12.07
C GLN A 252 9.09 -19.53 11.23
N ARG A 253 9.15 -19.65 9.89
CA ARG A 253 8.34 -18.82 8.99
C ARG A 253 6.85 -19.16 9.07
N LEU A 254 6.53 -20.45 9.17
CA LEU A 254 5.15 -20.88 9.40
C LEU A 254 4.63 -20.39 10.74
N GLU A 255 5.44 -20.37 11.79
CA GLU A 255 5.04 -19.82 13.09
C GLU A 255 4.76 -18.32 13.02
N THR A 256 5.59 -17.55 12.30
CA THR A 256 5.32 -16.14 12.04
C THR A 256 3.99 -15.97 11.31
N LEU A 257 3.75 -16.69 10.21
CA LEU A 257 2.47 -16.64 9.49
C LEU A 257 1.29 -17.05 10.38
N GLU A 258 1.39 -18.20 11.05
CA GLU A 258 0.35 -18.75 11.92
C GLU A 258 -0.03 -17.78 13.05
N SER A 259 0.92 -16.97 13.53
CA SER A 259 0.64 -15.94 14.54
C SER A 259 -0.31 -14.84 14.05
N PHE A 260 -0.33 -14.55 12.74
CA PHE A 260 -1.22 -13.59 12.09
C PHE A 260 -2.41 -14.25 11.39
N MET A 261 -2.53 -15.58 11.39
CA MET A 261 -3.70 -16.27 10.84
C MET A 261 -4.87 -16.35 11.84
N VAL A 262 -6.08 -16.59 11.34
CA VAL A 262 -7.24 -16.87 12.20
C VAL A 262 -6.97 -18.12 13.04
N LYS A 263 -7.00 -17.98 14.38
CA LYS A 263 -6.62 -19.04 15.34
C LYS A 263 -7.30 -20.38 15.08
N ARG A 264 -8.59 -20.37 14.77
CA ARG A 264 -9.36 -21.59 14.50
C ARG A 264 -8.86 -22.36 13.27
N GLN A 265 -8.41 -21.67 12.23
CA GLN A 265 -7.85 -22.28 11.02
C GLN A 265 -6.50 -22.96 11.33
N VAL A 266 -5.67 -22.31 12.15
CA VAL A 266 -4.39 -22.86 12.62
C VAL A 266 -4.60 -24.08 13.54
N GLU A 267 -5.50 -23.98 14.52
CA GLU A 267 -5.81 -25.08 15.45
C GLU A 267 -6.37 -26.31 14.70
N THR A 268 -7.24 -26.08 13.72
CA THR A 268 -7.80 -27.18 12.88
C THR A 268 -6.72 -27.86 12.05
N ALA A 269 -5.68 -27.13 11.64
CA ALA A 269 -4.51 -27.70 10.97
C ALA A 269 -3.61 -28.51 11.93
N LYS A 270 -3.52 -28.12 13.21
CA LYS A 270 -2.71 -28.82 14.25
C LYS A 270 -3.37 -30.10 14.79
N VAL A 271 -4.70 -30.14 14.89
CA VAL A 271 -5.45 -31.25 15.54
C VAL A 271 -5.64 -32.48 14.64
N ALA A 272 -5.23 -32.43 13.37
CA ALA A 272 -5.45 -33.52 12.39
C ALA A 272 -4.73 -34.85 12.69
N TRP A 273 -3.97 -34.97 13.78
CA TRP A 273 -3.44 -36.26 14.26
C TRP A 273 -4.51 -37.17 14.86
N ASN A 274 -5.68 -36.66 15.28
CA ASN A 274 -6.75 -37.48 15.83
C ASN A 274 -8.16 -37.03 15.39
N LYS A 275 -8.79 -37.89 14.57
CA LYS A 275 -10.20 -37.94 14.15
C LYS A 275 -10.71 -36.93 13.10
N HIS A 276 -11.33 -37.50 12.07
CA HIS A 276 -12.19 -36.86 11.08
C HIS A 276 -13.43 -36.27 11.76
N LYS A 277 -13.45 -34.95 11.95
CA LYS A 277 -14.71 -34.20 12.06
C LYS A 277 -14.79 -33.26 10.85
N ALA A 278 -15.87 -33.37 10.09
CA ALA A 278 -16.15 -32.49 8.97
C ALA A 278 -16.23 -31.04 9.49
N SER A 279 -15.36 -30.17 8.98
CA SER A 279 -15.45 -28.73 9.22
C SER A 279 -16.49 -28.15 8.27
N THR A 280 -17.58 -27.62 8.82
CA THR A 280 -18.48 -26.72 8.08
C THR A 280 -17.68 -25.56 7.50
N PRO A 281 -18.01 -25.04 6.30
CA PRO A 281 -17.34 -23.86 5.76
C PRO A 281 -17.59 -22.70 6.72
N SER A 282 -16.55 -22.30 7.43
CA SER A 282 -16.62 -21.15 8.32
C SER A 282 -16.73 -19.90 7.46
N ALA A 283 -17.66 -18.99 7.77
CA ALA A 283 -17.65 -17.64 7.23
C ALA A 283 -16.25 -17.01 7.39
N ARG A 284 -15.84 -16.18 6.42
CA ARG A 284 -14.57 -15.43 6.47
C ARG A 284 -14.42 -14.76 7.84
N GLN A 285 -13.33 -15.04 8.52
CA GLN A 285 -13.05 -14.58 9.89
C GLN A 285 -11.80 -13.71 10.00
N GLY A 286 -11.06 -13.53 8.89
CA GLY A 286 -10.00 -12.55 8.79
C GLY A 286 -10.52 -11.11 8.69
N ASN A 287 -9.59 -10.17 8.62
CA ASN A 287 -9.90 -8.77 8.39
C ASN A 287 -10.60 -8.56 7.04
N SER A 288 -11.57 -7.66 6.99
CA SER A 288 -12.16 -7.22 5.72
C SER A 288 -11.22 -6.24 5.01
N TRP A 289 -10.99 -6.50 3.73
CA TRP A 289 -10.24 -5.62 2.82
C TRP A 289 -11.16 -4.83 1.88
N THR A 290 -12.48 -4.91 2.06
CA THR A 290 -13.45 -4.26 1.17
C THR A 290 -13.21 -2.74 1.14
N PRO A 291 -12.93 -2.16 -0.04
CA PRO A 291 -12.67 -0.73 -0.19
C PRO A 291 -13.85 0.13 0.24
N LYS A 292 -13.60 1.16 1.05
CA LYS A 292 -14.60 2.16 1.45
C LYS A 292 -14.10 3.56 1.13
N PRO A 293 -14.90 4.42 0.46
CA PRO A 293 -14.52 5.81 0.22
C PRO A 293 -14.30 6.54 1.55
N GLY A 294 -13.25 7.37 1.64
CA GLY A 294 -12.94 8.13 2.86
C GLY A 294 -12.44 7.29 4.03
N GLN A 295 -12.10 6.02 3.79
CA GLN A 295 -11.50 5.16 4.81
C GLN A 295 -9.98 5.14 4.68
N LEU A 296 -9.30 5.34 5.81
CA LEU A 296 -7.86 5.14 5.98
C LEU A 296 -7.61 3.87 6.80
N THR A 297 -6.91 2.90 6.21
CA THR A 297 -6.42 1.71 6.91
C THR A 297 -4.94 1.90 7.25
N ILE A 298 -4.59 2.00 8.52
CA ILE A 298 -3.19 2.06 8.96
C ILE A 298 -2.80 0.65 9.39
N VAL A 299 -1.81 0.05 8.74
CA VAL A 299 -1.20 -1.19 9.21
C VAL A 299 0.01 -0.78 10.05
N ASP A 300 -0.21 -0.75 11.36
CA ASP A 300 0.81 -0.39 12.34
C ASP A 300 1.41 -1.66 12.94
N LEU A 301 2.58 -2.06 12.44
CA LEU A 301 3.29 -3.26 12.88
C LEU A 301 4.35 -2.98 13.95
N SER A 302 4.27 -1.82 14.59
CA SER A 302 5.20 -1.40 15.64
C SER A 302 5.00 -2.26 16.89
N CYS A 303 5.85 -3.27 17.04
CA CYS A 303 5.76 -4.27 18.09
C CYS A 303 7.15 -4.83 18.42
N PRO A 304 7.53 -4.96 19.70
CA PRO A 304 8.82 -5.57 20.08
C PRO A 304 9.03 -7.01 19.57
N CYS A 305 7.95 -7.72 19.24
CA CYS A 305 7.99 -9.09 18.73
C CYS A 305 8.00 -9.18 17.20
N VAL A 306 7.95 -8.04 16.48
CA VAL A 306 7.94 -8.00 15.02
C VAL A 306 9.22 -7.34 14.55
N THR A 307 9.99 -8.04 13.71
CA THR A 307 11.20 -7.47 13.10
C THR A 307 10.85 -6.68 11.84
N ALA A 308 11.77 -5.82 11.37
CA ALA A 308 11.60 -5.06 10.13
C ALA A 308 11.34 -5.98 8.91
N GLU A 309 12.02 -7.13 8.84
CA GLU A 309 11.84 -8.12 7.76
C GLU A 309 10.44 -8.73 7.80
N SER A 310 9.98 -9.07 9.00
CA SER A 310 8.63 -9.63 9.21
C SER A 310 7.55 -8.58 8.88
N ALA A 311 7.79 -7.32 9.25
CA ALA A 311 6.91 -6.20 8.90
C ALA A 311 6.85 -6.00 7.38
N CYS A 312 7.99 -6.02 6.68
CA CYS A 312 8.04 -5.94 5.21
C CYS A 312 7.25 -7.05 4.52
N ALA A 313 7.40 -8.30 4.96
CA ALA A 313 6.65 -9.42 4.41
C ALA A 313 5.13 -9.25 4.62
N LEU A 314 4.72 -8.83 5.82
CA LEU A 314 3.32 -8.58 6.15
C LEU A 314 2.75 -7.37 5.38
N PHE A 315 3.52 -6.28 5.22
CA PHE A 315 3.14 -5.13 4.39
C PHE A 315 2.95 -5.53 2.93
N ASN A 316 3.81 -6.38 2.38
CA ASN A 316 3.66 -6.88 1.01
C ASN A 316 2.34 -7.67 0.83
N ILE A 317 1.97 -8.50 1.81
CA ILE A 317 0.67 -9.20 1.81
C ILE A 317 -0.48 -8.21 1.89
N CYS A 318 -0.43 -7.26 2.83
CA CYS A 318 -1.47 -6.25 3.00
C CYS A 318 -1.63 -5.39 1.74
N LEU A 319 -0.53 -5.02 1.09
CA LEU A 319 -0.51 -4.28 -0.18
C LEU A 319 -1.21 -5.08 -1.28
N SER A 320 -0.84 -6.35 -1.45
CA SER A 320 -1.46 -7.23 -2.43
C SER A 320 -2.96 -7.42 -2.14
N LEU A 321 -3.35 -7.66 -0.88
CA LEU A 321 -4.77 -7.81 -0.49
C LEU A 321 -5.58 -6.55 -0.75
N PHE A 322 -5.00 -5.38 -0.51
CA PHE A 322 -5.63 -4.08 -0.76
C PHE A 322 -5.81 -3.79 -2.26
N LEU A 323 -4.82 -4.12 -3.08
CA LEU A 323 -4.85 -3.86 -4.53
C LEU A 323 -5.73 -4.83 -5.32
N GLU A 324 -5.87 -6.08 -4.87
CA GLU A 324 -6.67 -7.12 -5.55
C GLU A 324 -8.18 -6.92 -5.45
N GLN A 325 -8.65 -6.04 -4.57
CA GLN A 325 -10.09 -5.81 -4.40
C GLN A 325 -10.69 -5.16 -5.64
N ASN A 326 -11.67 -5.78 -6.29
CA ASN A 326 -12.37 -5.15 -7.40
C ASN A 326 -13.18 -3.93 -6.91
N THR A 327 -12.80 -2.73 -7.36
CA THR A 327 -13.48 -1.49 -6.99
C THR A 327 -13.31 -0.41 -8.05
N ASN A 328 -14.29 0.48 -8.12
CA ASN A 328 -14.23 1.73 -8.89
C ASN A 328 -13.72 2.91 -8.04
N ILE A 329 -13.40 2.67 -6.78
CA ILE A 329 -12.87 3.66 -5.84
C ILE A 329 -11.36 3.77 -6.08
N GLY A 330 -10.86 4.99 -6.29
CA GLY A 330 -9.42 5.23 -6.41
C GLY A 330 -8.69 4.86 -5.11
N ARG A 331 -7.40 4.53 -5.22
CA ARG A 331 -6.61 4.06 -4.09
C ARG A 331 -5.41 4.98 -3.82
N ILE A 332 -5.01 5.10 -2.57
CA ILE A 332 -3.73 5.68 -2.17
C ILE A 332 -3.01 4.71 -1.22
N VAL A 333 -1.75 4.43 -1.53
CA VAL A 333 -0.84 3.62 -0.72
C VAL A 333 0.23 4.56 -0.17
N ALA A 334 0.40 4.60 1.14
CA ALA A 334 1.37 5.43 1.82
C ALA A 334 2.35 4.57 2.62
N LEU A 335 3.64 4.86 2.50
CA LEU A 335 4.69 4.30 3.34
C LEU A 335 5.19 5.41 4.24
N ASP A 336 5.01 5.25 5.55
CA ASP A 336 5.46 6.21 6.54
C ASP A 336 6.78 5.76 7.17
N GLU A 337 7.69 6.70 7.42
CA GLU A 337 9.04 6.46 7.97
C GLU A 337 9.76 5.25 7.31
N ALA A 338 9.72 5.15 5.98
CA ALA A 338 10.10 3.94 5.24
C ALA A 338 11.52 3.41 5.55
N HIS A 339 12.49 4.29 5.78
CA HIS A 339 13.85 3.92 6.25
C HIS A 339 13.89 3.05 7.52
N LYS A 340 12.85 3.03 8.37
CA LYS A 340 12.82 2.18 9.57
C LYS A 340 12.65 0.69 9.27
N TYR A 341 12.10 0.32 8.12
CA TYR A 341 11.86 -1.07 7.75
C TYR A 341 12.35 -1.45 6.36
N MET A 342 12.53 -0.47 5.45
CA MET A 342 13.07 -0.72 4.12
C MET A 342 14.60 -0.78 4.16
N THR A 343 15.13 -1.94 4.55
CA THR A 343 16.57 -2.26 4.64
C THR A 343 17.03 -3.16 3.49
N ASP A 344 18.31 -3.55 3.46
CA ASP A 344 18.89 -4.46 2.44
C ASP A 344 18.51 -5.94 2.62
N THR A 345 17.26 -6.20 3.02
CA THR A 345 16.74 -7.55 3.29
C THR A 345 15.89 -8.06 2.13
N ALA A 346 15.84 -9.38 1.95
CA ALA A 346 15.10 -10.03 0.86
C ALA A 346 13.59 -9.69 0.87
N GLU A 347 13.02 -9.61 2.08
CA GLU A 347 11.63 -9.25 2.32
C GLU A 347 11.34 -7.81 1.89
N CYS A 348 12.27 -6.89 2.19
CA CYS A 348 12.21 -5.50 1.73
C CYS A 348 12.36 -5.40 0.20
N GLU A 349 13.28 -6.14 -0.41
CA GLU A 349 13.42 -6.16 -1.87
C GLU A 349 12.12 -6.62 -2.56
N THR A 350 11.44 -7.61 -1.98
CA THR A 350 10.15 -8.11 -2.47
C THR A 350 9.07 -7.03 -2.36
N LEU A 351 8.94 -6.37 -1.21
CA LEU A 351 8.03 -5.23 -1.03
C LEU A 351 8.34 -4.09 -2.01
N THR A 352 9.63 -3.74 -2.16
CA THR A 352 10.10 -2.71 -3.10
C THR A 352 9.71 -3.06 -4.52
N LYS A 353 9.91 -4.31 -4.95
CA LYS A 353 9.53 -4.78 -6.28
C LYS A 353 8.02 -4.69 -6.49
N SER A 354 7.21 -5.11 -5.54
CA SER A 354 5.74 -4.98 -5.58
C SER A 354 5.30 -3.51 -5.68
N LEU A 355 5.97 -2.59 -4.98
CA LEU A 355 5.72 -1.15 -5.09
C LEU A 355 6.12 -0.60 -6.46
N LEU A 356 7.27 -0.99 -7.01
CA LEU A 356 7.68 -0.61 -8.37
C LEU A 356 6.69 -1.12 -9.42
N GLU A 357 6.20 -2.35 -9.30
CA GLU A 357 5.14 -2.91 -10.15
C GLU A 357 3.84 -2.09 -10.01
N THR A 358 3.47 -1.73 -8.78
CA THR A 358 2.29 -0.89 -8.50
C THR A 358 2.41 0.49 -9.12
N ILE A 359 3.58 1.16 -8.99
CA ILE A 359 3.84 2.47 -9.59
C ILE A 359 3.79 2.39 -11.12
N ARG A 360 4.34 1.33 -11.73
CA ARG A 360 4.28 1.13 -13.19
C ARG A 360 2.85 0.89 -13.69
N LEU A 361 2.03 0.19 -12.90
CA LEU A 361 0.64 -0.14 -13.23
C LEU A 361 -0.38 0.86 -12.64
N GLN A 362 0.09 1.98 -12.07
CA GLN A 362 -0.74 2.91 -11.30
C GLN A 362 -1.95 3.44 -12.06
N ARG A 363 -1.81 3.64 -13.39
CA ARG A 363 -2.90 4.09 -14.27
C ARG A 363 -4.01 3.05 -14.43
N HIS A 364 -3.65 1.77 -14.52
CA HIS A 364 -4.60 0.67 -14.63
C HIS A 364 -5.27 0.36 -13.29
N LEU A 365 -4.53 0.49 -12.19
CA LEU A 365 -5.03 0.23 -10.84
C LEU A 365 -5.75 1.43 -10.21
N GLY A 366 -5.63 2.63 -10.80
CA GLY A 366 -6.16 3.86 -10.21
C GLY A 366 -5.51 4.21 -8.86
N THR A 367 -4.26 3.81 -8.66
CA THR A 367 -3.55 3.89 -7.38
C THR A 367 -2.57 5.06 -7.34
N ARG A 368 -2.51 5.79 -6.24
CA ARG A 368 -1.43 6.74 -5.93
C ARG A 368 -0.49 6.11 -4.90
N VAL A 369 0.80 6.39 -5.01
CA VAL A 369 1.80 5.90 -4.05
C VAL A 369 2.53 7.08 -3.44
N ALA A 370 2.55 7.19 -2.10
CA ALA A 370 3.30 8.20 -1.38
C ALA A 370 4.31 7.50 -0.46
N ILE A 371 5.58 7.92 -0.50
CA ILE A 371 6.66 7.33 0.30
C ILE A 371 7.28 8.45 1.11
N SER A 372 7.28 8.33 2.44
CA SER A 372 7.92 9.26 3.37
C SER A 372 9.15 8.59 3.99
N THR A 373 10.31 9.24 3.91
CA THR A 373 11.56 8.71 4.45
C THR A 373 12.55 9.80 4.88
N GLN A 374 13.42 9.49 5.83
CA GLN A 374 14.54 10.36 6.17
C GLN A 374 15.73 10.17 5.22
N GLU A 375 15.88 8.96 4.70
CA GLU A 375 17.00 8.56 3.86
C GLU A 375 16.53 8.42 2.41
N PRO A 376 16.87 9.35 1.50
CA PRO A 376 16.47 9.25 0.10
C PRO A 376 17.14 8.07 -0.63
N THR A 377 18.24 7.55 -0.08
CA THR A 377 19.01 6.44 -0.64
C THR A 377 18.44 5.06 -0.33
N ILE A 378 17.34 4.95 0.42
CA ILE A 378 16.72 3.65 0.77
C ILE A 378 16.37 2.82 -0.47
N SER A 379 16.02 3.48 -1.58
CA SER A 379 15.73 2.83 -2.85
C SER A 379 15.81 3.84 -3.99
N PRO A 380 16.98 3.95 -4.65
CA PRO A 380 17.14 4.80 -5.83
C PRO A 380 16.10 4.45 -6.92
N LYS A 381 15.76 3.17 -7.06
CA LYS A 381 14.74 2.69 -8.01
C LYS A 381 13.36 3.28 -7.76
N LEU A 382 12.97 3.45 -6.49
CA LEU A 382 11.68 4.06 -6.14
C LEU A 382 11.72 5.56 -6.42
N LEU A 383 12.81 6.23 -6.07
CA LEU A 383 13.00 7.65 -6.36
C LEU A 383 12.94 7.94 -7.87
N ASP A 384 13.60 7.11 -8.69
CA ASP A 384 13.64 7.27 -10.16
C ASP A 384 12.27 7.10 -10.84
N LEU A 385 11.36 6.31 -10.25
CA LEU A 385 10.00 6.13 -10.77
C LEU A 385 8.96 7.08 -10.15
N CYS A 386 9.36 7.91 -9.18
CA CYS A 386 8.45 8.87 -8.59
C CYS A 386 8.16 10.03 -9.54
N SER A 387 6.88 10.38 -9.66
CA SER A 387 6.42 11.49 -10.49
C SER A 387 6.73 12.85 -9.84
N VAL A 388 6.83 12.85 -8.51
CA VAL A 388 7.09 14.04 -7.69
C VAL A 388 8.07 13.66 -6.59
N THR A 389 9.05 14.54 -6.34
CA THR A 389 9.90 14.48 -5.15
C THR A 389 9.73 15.77 -4.35
N ILE A 390 9.35 15.64 -3.08
CA ILE A 390 9.23 16.73 -2.12
C ILE A 390 10.36 16.60 -1.11
N SER A 391 11.26 17.60 -1.10
CA SER A 391 12.30 17.70 -0.10
C SER A 391 11.87 18.69 0.99
N SER A 392 11.99 18.26 2.24
CA SER A 392 11.58 18.99 3.42
C SER A 392 12.80 19.20 4.32
N SER A 393 13.14 20.46 4.57
CA SER A 393 14.25 20.86 5.43
C SER A 393 13.72 21.47 6.72
N ALA A 394 14.26 21.05 7.87
CA ALA A 394 14.01 21.77 9.12
C ALA A 394 14.57 23.20 8.99
N SER A 395 13.71 24.19 9.21
CA SER A 395 14.05 25.62 9.20
C SER A 395 14.74 26.04 10.49
#